data_AF-A0A496SSL1-F1
#
_entry.id   AF-A0A496SSL1-F1
#
_cell.length_a   1.000
_cell.length_b   1.000
_cell.length_c   1.000
_cell.angle_alpha   90.00
_cell.angle_beta   90.00
_cell.angle_gamma   90.00
#
_symmetry.space_group_name_H-M   'P 1'
#
loop_
_entity.id
_entity.type
_entity.pdbx_description
1 polymer ?
#
loop_
_entity_poly.entity_id
_entity_poly.type
_entity_poly.pdbx_seq_one_letter_code
_entity_poly.pdbx_strand_id
1 'polypeptide(L)'
;MNDLLVLTDSSDRENYSIPQEAIFPFLEHFGIPYRTFDLAHGNGADFDTGGILIAQAKIGHRLSAKMKASLFRAVNEGTGLVNLDHHFDDWKELAEPLQIERIEALGRNDRPVASTMITIGQIHYINQLQPPGTEKPLLQPVDFLKAKTKGESLLLSEDSWPLLLYSSSPKLVQFLISPKLWLPDYFGHCAGLDDVLFRAIIWAAKKPFVTKTIPPFITCRIDDASGSANIFGKKRDSANRKFAYLDILNKFGYIPNVGLFIDDITEEDGNIIKAKYDKGLAEFSPHAF
;
A
#
# COMPACT_ATOMS: atom_id res chain seq x y z
N MET A 1 19.90 -9.17 -6.29
CA MET A 1 19.80 -8.30 -5.07
C MET A 1 18.60 -8.73 -4.19
N ASN A 2 18.40 -8.18 -2.98
CA ASN A 2 17.30 -8.58 -2.04
C ASN A 2 16.17 -7.53 -1.93
N ASP A 3 16.12 -6.58 -2.84
CA ASP A 3 15.11 -5.52 -2.93
C ASP A 3 13.93 -5.95 -3.82
N LEU A 4 12.89 -5.12 -3.86
CA LEU A 4 11.75 -5.25 -4.74
C LEU A 4 11.95 -4.33 -5.96
N LEU A 5 11.82 -4.88 -7.17
CA LEU A 5 11.76 -4.05 -8.38
C LEU A 5 10.30 -3.67 -8.64
N VAL A 6 9.99 -2.39 -8.52
CA VAL A 6 8.64 -1.87 -8.75
C VAL A 6 8.55 -1.29 -10.17
N LEU A 7 7.71 -1.88 -11.01
CA LEU A 7 7.48 -1.40 -12.38
C LEU A 7 6.29 -0.46 -12.41
N THR A 8 6.49 0.68 -13.07
CA THR A 8 5.50 1.73 -13.29
C THR A 8 5.69 2.38 -14.67
N ASP A 9 4.72 3.16 -15.12
CA ASP A 9 4.84 3.99 -16.32
C ASP A 9 4.23 5.38 -16.09
N SER A 10 5.09 6.38 -15.83
CA SER A 10 4.65 7.75 -15.57
C SER A 10 4.14 8.50 -16.81
N SER A 11 4.30 7.93 -18.01
CA SER A 11 3.66 8.48 -19.22
C SER A 11 2.14 8.24 -19.22
N ASP A 12 1.65 7.27 -18.46
CA ASP A 12 0.23 7.06 -18.16
C ASP A 12 -0.15 7.73 -16.85
N ARG A 13 -0.31 9.05 -16.88
CA ARG A 13 -0.55 9.86 -15.67
C ARG A 13 -1.75 9.41 -14.84
N GLU A 14 -2.81 8.93 -15.49
CA GLU A 14 -4.04 8.50 -14.81
C GLU A 14 -3.80 7.23 -13.99
N ASN A 15 -3.14 6.22 -14.56
CA ASN A 15 -2.88 4.98 -13.83
C ASN A 15 -1.66 5.10 -12.91
N TYR A 16 -0.71 6.00 -13.20
CA TYR A 16 0.48 6.22 -12.39
C TYR A 16 0.22 6.93 -11.06
N SER A 17 -0.84 7.75 -10.96
CA SER A 17 -1.18 8.39 -9.68
C SER A 17 -1.55 7.36 -8.59
N ILE A 18 -2.10 6.21 -8.97
CA ILE A 18 -2.50 5.15 -8.03
C ILE A 18 -1.29 4.58 -7.26
N PRO A 19 -0.20 4.11 -7.91
CA PRO A 19 1.04 3.76 -7.21
C PRO A 19 1.59 4.88 -6.33
N GLN A 20 1.50 6.15 -6.75
CA GLN A 20 2.01 7.28 -5.98
C GLN A 20 1.25 7.49 -4.67
N GLU A 21 -0.06 7.31 -4.69
CA GLU A 21 -0.93 7.57 -3.54
C GLU A 21 -1.11 6.35 -2.63
N ALA A 22 -1.10 5.13 -3.19
CA ALA A 22 -1.34 3.91 -2.43
C ALA A 22 -0.08 3.05 -2.24
N ILE A 23 0.65 2.75 -3.31
CA ILE A 23 1.66 1.69 -3.26
C ILE A 23 3.00 2.17 -2.69
N PHE A 24 3.54 3.31 -3.14
CA PHE A 24 4.81 3.80 -2.60
C PHE A 24 4.73 4.15 -1.11
N PRO A 25 3.69 4.86 -0.61
CA PRO A 25 3.53 5.11 0.82
C PRO A 25 3.44 3.82 1.63
N PHE A 26 2.77 2.79 1.10
CA PHE A 26 2.71 1.47 1.72
C PHE A 26 4.09 0.81 1.83
N LEU A 27 4.87 0.79 0.74
CA LEU A 27 6.22 0.20 0.75
C LEU A 27 7.14 0.93 1.73
N GLU A 28 7.05 2.26 1.80
CA GLU A 28 7.80 3.09 2.74
C GLU A 28 7.37 2.85 4.19
N HIS A 29 6.06 2.77 4.44
CA HIS A 29 5.50 2.50 5.78
C HIS A 29 6.00 1.17 6.35
N PHE A 30 5.99 0.11 5.55
CA PHE A 30 6.48 -1.22 5.95
C PHE A 30 8.00 -1.39 5.79
N GLY A 31 8.70 -0.34 5.38
CA GLY A 31 10.14 -0.33 5.18
C GLY A 31 10.62 -1.45 4.27
N ILE A 32 9.88 -1.69 3.19
CA ILE A 32 10.23 -2.65 2.16
C ILE A 32 11.29 -2.00 1.25
N PRO A 33 12.51 -2.53 1.14
CA PRO A 33 13.51 -1.98 0.25
C PRO A 33 13.06 -2.20 -1.20
N TYR A 34 12.97 -1.12 -1.97
CA TYR A 34 12.57 -1.19 -3.36
C TYR A 34 13.38 -0.24 -4.24
N ARG A 35 13.43 -0.57 -5.52
CA ARG A 35 13.88 0.32 -6.58
C ARG A 35 12.82 0.37 -7.67
N THR A 36 12.67 1.51 -8.30
CA THR A 36 11.67 1.72 -9.34
C THR A 36 12.29 1.53 -10.72
N PHE A 37 11.51 0.99 -11.64
CA PHE A 37 11.78 1.08 -13.06
C PHE A 37 10.56 1.68 -13.75
N ASP A 38 10.73 2.90 -14.22
CA ASP A 38 9.70 3.65 -14.92
C ASP A 38 9.89 3.52 -16.44
N LEU A 39 8.88 2.95 -17.10
CA LEU A 39 8.89 2.74 -18.56
C LEU A 39 9.07 4.04 -19.35
N ALA A 40 8.60 5.17 -18.82
CA ALA A 40 8.74 6.46 -19.48
C ALA A 40 10.20 6.92 -19.62
N HIS A 41 11.10 6.36 -18.80
CA HIS A 41 12.48 6.84 -18.66
C HIS A 41 13.54 5.79 -19.04
N GLY A 42 13.15 4.59 -19.50
CA GLY A 42 14.10 3.52 -19.76
C GLY A 42 13.58 2.43 -20.70
N ASN A 43 14.52 1.76 -21.38
CA ASN A 43 14.21 0.73 -22.39
C ASN A 43 14.47 -0.71 -21.93
N GLY A 44 14.93 -0.91 -20.69
CA GLY A 44 15.16 -2.24 -20.13
C GLY A 44 15.38 -2.22 -18.62
N ALA A 45 14.66 -3.09 -17.92
CA ALA A 45 14.82 -3.33 -16.51
C ALA A 45 15.83 -4.46 -16.26
N ASP A 46 16.55 -4.37 -15.15
CA ASP A 46 17.35 -5.47 -14.60
C ASP A 46 16.50 -6.29 -13.63
N PHE A 47 16.28 -7.56 -13.93
CA PHE A 47 15.44 -8.45 -13.12
C PHE A 47 16.24 -9.31 -12.11
N ASP A 48 17.53 -9.01 -11.87
CA ASP A 48 18.28 -9.56 -10.71
C ASP A 48 17.84 -8.88 -9.39
N THR A 49 16.65 -9.26 -8.94
CA THR A 49 15.96 -8.66 -7.78
C THR A 49 15.44 -9.73 -6.84
N GLY A 50 15.10 -9.34 -5.61
CA GLY A 50 14.44 -10.21 -4.64
C GLY A 50 12.99 -10.50 -5.02
N GLY A 51 12.34 -9.59 -5.74
CA GLY A 51 11.00 -9.78 -6.28
C GLY A 51 10.62 -8.67 -7.24
N ILE A 52 9.54 -8.87 -7.98
CA ILE A 52 8.98 -7.92 -8.95
C ILE A 52 7.58 -7.55 -8.48
N LEU A 53 7.29 -6.25 -8.41
CA LEU A 53 5.96 -5.72 -8.18
C LEU A 53 5.53 -4.89 -9.38
N ILE A 54 4.47 -5.33 -10.04
CA ILE A 54 3.77 -4.51 -11.02
C ILE A 54 2.75 -3.68 -10.25
N ALA A 55 3.06 -2.40 -10.01
CA ALA A 55 2.27 -1.56 -9.12
C ALA A 55 1.07 -0.88 -9.79
N GLN A 56 1.04 -0.86 -11.12
CA GLN A 56 0.15 -0.03 -11.93
C GLN A 56 -0.74 -0.89 -12.83
N ALA A 57 -2.02 -0.52 -12.94
CA ALA A 57 -2.92 -1.12 -13.92
C ALA A 57 -2.59 -0.71 -15.35
N LYS A 58 -2.91 -1.57 -16.32
CA LYS A 58 -2.74 -1.33 -17.77
C LYS A 58 -1.29 -1.08 -18.18
N ILE A 59 -0.32 -1.68 -17.48
CA ILE A 59 1.10 -1.56 -17.86
C ILE A 59 1.53 -2.71 -18.78
N GLY A 60 0.81 -3.84 -18.74
CA GLY A 60 1.15 -5.03 -19.52
C GLY A 60 1.30 -4.75 -21.03
N HIS A 61 0.37 -4.06 -21.70
CA HIS A 61 0.47 -3.76 -23.13
C HIS A 61 1.62 -2.80 -23.48
N ARG A 62 2.15 -2.07 -22.50
CA ARG A 62 3.25 -1.10 -22.70
C ARG A 62 4.63 -1.74 -22.61
N LEU A 63 4.72 -2.93 -22.02
CA LEU A 63 5.95 -3.70 -21.97
C LEU A 63 6.27 -4.28 -23.35
N SER A 64 7.47 -3.99 -23.86
CA SER A 64 7.97 -4.65 -25.07
C SER A 64 8.02 -6.17 -24.90
N ALA A 65 7.87 -6.92 -25.99
CA ALA A 65 7.96 -8.38 -25.98
C ALA A 65 9.29 -8.88 -25.38
N LYS A 66 10.39 -8.17 -25.63
CA LYS A 66 11.70 -8.45 -25.04
C LYS A 66 11.68 -8.31 -23.53
N MET A 67 11.05 -7.25 -23.01
CA MET A 67 10.99 -7.00 -21.56
C MET A 67 10.09 -8.01 -20.85
N LYS A 68 8.94 -8.37 -21.44
CA LYS A 68 8.10 -9.47 -20.95
C LYS A 68 8.88 -10.78 -20.89
N ALA A 69 9.58 -11.15 -21.98
CA ALA A 69 10.38 -12.36 -22.01
C ALA A 69 11.47 -12.40 -20.94
N SER A 70 12.16 -11.27 -20.69
CA SER A 70 13.14 -11.15 -19.60
C SER A 70 12.51 -11.27 -18.21
N LEU A 71 11.35 -10.63 -17.99
CA LEU A 71 10.60 -10.71 -16.74
C LEU A 71 10.20 -12.15 -16.44
N PHE A 72 9.57 -12.84 -17.39
CA PHE A 72 9.11 -14.21 -17.20
C PHE A 72 10.25 -15.21 -17.07
N ARG A 73 11.39 -14.96 -17.73
CA ARG A 73 12.61 -15.74 -17.49
C ARG A 73 13.04 -15.64 -16.03
N ALA A 74 13.16 -14.42 -15.50
CA ALA A 74 13.54 -14.22 -14.10
C ALA A 74 12.55 -14.90 -13.13
N VAL A 75 11.25 -14.81 -13.44
CA VAL A 75 10.20 -15.48 -12.65
C VAL A 75 10.35 -17.00 -12.64
N ASN A 76 10.59 -17.61 -13.81
CA ASN A 76 10.82 -19.05 -13.94
C ASN A 76 12.15 -19.50 -13.29
N GLU A 77 13.14 -18.60 -13.19
CA GLU A 77 14.41 -18.82 -12.49
C GLU A 77 14.30 -18.58 -10.97
N GLY A 78 13.13 -18.21 -10.46
CA GLY A 78 12.82 -18.15 -9.03
C GLY A 78 12.63 -16.75 -8.45
N THR A 79 12.61 -15.71 -9.27
CA THR A 79 12.20 -14.36 -8.83
C THR A 79 10.69 -14.33 -8.59
N GLY A 80 10.24 -13.87 -7.43
CA GLY A 80 8.81 -13.74 -7.14
C GLY A 80 8.15 -12.61 -7.93
N LEU A 81 6.89 -12.80 -8.34
CA LEU A 81 6.08 -11.75 -8.97
C LEU A 81 4.81 -11.48 -8.15
N VAL A 82 4.56 -10.21 -7.87
CA VAL A 82 3.24 -9.69 -7.45
C VAL A 82 2.75 -8.76 -8.54
N ASN A 83 1.60 -9.07 -9.13
CA ASN A 83 1.02 -8.29 -10.21
C ASN A 83 -0.29 -7.64 -9.76
N LEU A 84 -0.31 -6.30 -9.69
CA LEU A 84 -1.51 -5.51 -9.44
C LEU A 84 -2.22 -5.08 -10.74
N ASP A 85 -1.66 -5.41 -11.91
CA ASP A 85 -2.32 -5.16 -13.18
C ASP A 85 -3.43 -6.17 -13.42
N HIS A 86 -4.66 -5.78 -13.09
CA HIS A 86 -5.86 -6.58 -13.31
C HIS A 86 -6.22 -6.76 -14.80
N HIS A 87 -5.59 -6.02 -15.73
CA HIS A 87 -5.82 -6.21 -17.17
C HIS A 87 -5.02 -7.42 -17.67
N PHE A 88 -5.47 -8.61 -17.28
CA PHE A 88 -4.75 -9.87 -17.47
C PHE A 88 -4.56 -10.29 -18.93
N ASP A 89 -5.32 -9.72 -19.88
CA ASP A 89 -5.16 -9.98 -21.32
C ASP A 89 -3.73 -9.71 -21.81
N ASP A 90 -3.01 -8.81 -21.15
CA ASP A 90 -1.62 -8.49 -21.43
C ASP A 90 -0.60 -9.43 -20.78
N TRP A 91 -1.06 -10.38 -19.96
CA TRP A 91 -0.26 -11.24 -19.07
C TRP A 91 -0.52 -12.73 -19.31
N LYS A 92 -0.73 -13.13 -20.58
CA LYS A 92 -1.13 -14.49 -20.96
C LYS A 92 -0.18 -15.58 -20.45
N GLU A 93 1.10 -15.26 -20.28
CA GLU A 93 2.12 -16.17 -19.75
C GLU A 93 1.84 -16.59 -18.29
N LEU A 94 1.02 -15.81 -17.56
CA LEU A 94 0.60 -16.14 -16.20
C LEU A 94 -0.62 -17.07 -16.15
N ALA A 95 -1.32 -17.30 -17.27
CA ALA A 95 -2.61 -18.01 -17.28
C ALA A 95 -2.48 -19.47 -16.83
N GLU A 96 -1.48 -20.19 -17.36
CA GLU A 96 -1.25 -21.60 -17.03
C GLU A 96 -0.82 -21.78 -15.56
N PRO A 97 0.17 -21.03 -15.03
CA PRO A 97 0.55 -21.13 -13.62
C PRO A 97 -0.58 -20.81 -12.63
N LEU A 98 -1.48 -19.90 -13.00
CA LEU A 98 -2.63 -19.47 -12.19
C LEU A 98 -3.90 -20.29 -12.48
N GLN A 99 -3.81 -21.29 -13.36
CA GLN A 99 -4.90 -22.16 -13.77
C GLN A 99 -6.12 -21.42 -14.31
N ILE A 100 -5.91 -20.25 -14.93
CA ILE A 100 -6.96 -19.47 -15.58
C ILE A 100 -7.32 -20.15 -16.89
N GLU A 101 -8.56 -20.61 -16.98
CA GLU A 101 -9.08 -21.32 -18.16
C GLU A 101 -9.62 -20.34 -19.19
N ARG A 102 -10.25 -19.25 -18.73
CA ARG A 102 -10.91 -18.28 -19.58
C ARG A 102 -11.08 -16.93 -18.89
N ILE A 103 -10.88 -15.86 -19.65
CA ILE A 103 -11.29 -14.50 -19.29
C ILE A 103 -12.69 -14.26 -19.86
N GLU A 104 -13.62 -13.80 -19.04
CA GLU A 104 -14.94 -13.40 -19.51
C GLU A 104 -14.89 -11.96 -20.05
N ALA A 105 -15.67 -11.68 -21.09
CA ALA A 105 -15.78 -10.34 -21.64
C ALA A 105 -16.25 -9.33 -20.60
N LEU A 106 -15.93 -8.05 -20.85
CA LEU A 106 -16.38 -6.90 -20.07
C LEU A 106 -17.91 -6.92 -19.86
N GLY A 107 -18.38 -6.18 -18.86
CA GLY A 107 -19.80 -6.08 -18.55
C GLY A 107 -20.63 -5.48 -19.70
N ARG A 108 -21.95 -5.36 -19.51
CA ARG A 108 -22.83 -4.74 -20.51
C ARG A 108 -22.27 -3.38 -20.97
N ASN A 109 -22.24 -3.16 -22.29
CA ASN A 109 -21.73 -1.95 -22.95
C ASN A 109 -20.21 -1.71 -22.78
N ASP A 110 -19.39 -2.76 -22.76
CA ASP A 110 -17.92 -2.70 -22.62
C ASP A 110 -17.43 -1.98 -21.36
N ARG A 111 -18.28 -1.90 -20.33
CA ARG A 111 -17.89 -1.31 -19.05
C ARG A 111 -17.07 -2.31 -18.22
N PRO A 112 -16.00 -1.86 -17.54
CA PRO A 112 -15.33 -2.65 -16.52
C PRO A 112 -16.35 -3.22 -15.54
N VAL A 113 -16.18 -4.47 -15.16
CA VAL A 113 -16.96 -5.03 -14.04
C VAL A 113 -16.35 -4.47 -12.78
N ALA A 114 -17.17 -3.93 -11.89
CA ALA A 114 -16.74 -3.47 -10.59
C ALA A 114 -17.38 -4.30 -9.49
N SER A 115 -16.67 -4.46 -8.39
CA SER A 115 -17.14 -5.10 -7.16
C SER A 115 -17.39 -4.02 -6.11
N THR A 116 -18.44 -4.18 -5.32
CA THR A 116 -18.72 -3.34 -4.14
C THR A 116 -18.36 -4.03 -2.83
N MET A 117 -17.90 -5.28 -2.88
CA MET A 117 -17.64 -6.08 -1.70
C MET A 117 -16.58 -7.15 -1.98
N ILE A 118 -15.62 -7.26 -1.08
CA ILE A 118 -14.63 -8.34 -1.11
C ILE A 118 -14.99 -9.37 -0.05
N THR A 119 -15.04 -10.64 -0.43
CA THR A 119 -15.19 -11.76 0.49
C THR A 119 -13.87 -12.50 0.62
N ILE A 120 -13.46 -12.81 1.85
CA ILE A 120 -12.27 -13.61 2.12
C ILE A 120 -12.54 -15.04 1.66
N GLY A 121 -11.77 -15.49 0.66
CA GLY A 121 -11.91 -16.81 0.06
C GLY A 121 -11.13 -17.87 0.83
N GLN A 122 -10.46 -18.74 0.08
CA GLN A 122 -9.67 -19.82 0.66
C GLN A 122 -8.47 -19.27 1.44
N ILE A 123 -8.16 -19.89 2.58
CA ILE A 123 -7.06 -19.47 3.43
C ILE A 123 -5.73 -20.01 2.92
N HIS A 124 -4.79 -19.09 2.80
CA HIS A 124 -3.39 -19.29 2.46
C HIS A 124 -2.53 -18.35 3.31
N TYR A 125 -1.21 -18.52 3.33
CA TYR A 125 -0.30 -17.63 4.08
C TYR A 125 -0.55 -16.13 3.82
N ILE A 126 -0.94 -15.81 2.58
CA ILE A 126 -1.17 -14.44 2.10
C ILE A 126 -2.34 -13.76 2.84
N ASN A 127 -3.46 -14.46 3.08
CA ASN A 127 -4.65 -13.92 3.74
C ASN A 127 -4.93 -14.57 5.11
N GLN A 128 -3.95 -15.26 5.71
CA GLN A 128 -4.17 -16.07 6.92
C GLN A 128 -4.63 -15.28 8.16
N LEU A 129 -4.47 -13.94 8.17
CA LEU A 129 -4.96 -13.10 9.26
C LEU A 129 -6.42 -12.66 9.06
N GLN A 130 -7.01 -13.03 7.93
CA GLN A 130 -8.39 -12.74 7.59
C GLN A 130 -9.24 -13.98 7.88
N PRO A 131 -10.34 -13.86 8.65
CA PRO A 131 -11.26 -14.98 8.83
C PRO A 131 -11.97 -15.31 7.50
N PRO A 132 -11.98 -16.58 7.06
CA PRO A 132 -12.64 -16.96 5.81
C PRO A 132 -14.14 -16.66 5.83
N GLY A 133 -14.68 -16.23 4.69
CA GLY A 133 -16.07 -15.80 4.55
C GLY A 133 -16.36 -14.38 5.06
N THR A 134 -15.37 -13.68 5.64
CA THR A 134 -15.56 -12.28 6.04
C THR A 134 -15.83 -11.41 4.82
N GLU A 135 -16.86 -10.58 4.90
CA GLU A 135 -17.17 -9.58 3.89
C GLU A 135 -16.56 -8.22 4.26
N LYS A 136 -15.99 -7.55 3.27
CA LYS A 136 -15.36 -6.23 3.37
C LYS A 136 -16.08 -5.30 2.38
N PRO A 137 -17.07 -4.51 2.84
CA PRO A 137 -17.77 -3.57 1.98
C PRO A 137 -16.81 -2.46 1.52
N LEU A 138 -16.93 -2.07 0.26
CA LEU A 138 -16.15 -0.99 -0.35
C LEU A 138 -16.95 0.32 -0.29
N LEU A 139 -16.25 1.44 -0.14
CA LEU A 139 -16.81 2.79 -0.17
C LEU A 139 -17.27 3.17 -1.59
N GLN A 140 -16.53 2.70 -2.59
CA GLN A 140 -16.84 2.85 -4.02
C GLN A 140 -16.59 1.55 -4.75
N PRO A 141 -17.30 1.27 -5.86
CA PRO A 141 -17.04 0.08 -6.67
C PRO A 141 -15.60 0.07 -7.22
N VAL A 142 -14.91 -1.07 -7.13
CA VAL A 142 -13.54 -1.25 -7.65
C VAL A 142 -13.56 -2.19 -8.84
N ASP A 143 -12.97 -1.75 -9.94
CA ASP A 143 -12.87 -2.54 -11.17
C ASP A 143 -12.06 -3.83 -10.97
N PHE A 144 -12.52 -4.92 -11.58
CA PHE A 144 -11.83 -6.20 -11.59
C PHE A 144 -12.07 -6.97 -12.89
N LEU A 145 -11.24 -7.97 -13.15
CA LEU A 145 -11.36 -8.87 -14.28
C LEU A 145 -12.08 -10.16 -13.89
N LYS A 146 -13.13 -10.50 -14.65
CA LYS A 146 -13.79 -11.81 -14.53
C LYS A 146 -12.95 -12.89 -15.19
N ALA A 147 -12.43 -13.82 -14.39
CA ALA A 147 -11.74 -15.00 -14.88
C ALA A 147 -12.37 -16.27 -14.32
N LYS A 148 -12.51 -17.29 -15.17
CA LYS A 148 -12.74 -18.67 -14.74
C LYS A 148 -11.40 -19.34 -14.52
N THR A 149 -11.25 -19.94 -13.36
CA THR A 149 -10.02 -20.61 -12.94
C THR A 149 -10.36 -21.89 -12.19
N LYS A 150 -9.46 -22.88 -12.27
CA LYS A 150 -9.45 -24.04 -11.37
C LYS A 150 -8.66 -23.77 -10.09
N GLY A 151 -7.89 -22.68 -10.07
CA GLY A 151 -7.12 -22.24 -8.92
C GLY A 151 -8.00 -21.75 -7.79
N GLU A 152 -7.46 -21.86 -6.57
CA GLU A 152 -8.11 -21.38 -5.36
C GLU A 152 -7.97 -19.85 -5.27
N SER A 153 -9.10 -19.17 -5.07
CA SER A 153 -9.09 -17.72 -4.90
C SER A 153 -9.03 -17.32 -3.44
N LEU A 154 -8.11 -16.42 -3.12
CA LEU A 154 -7.89 -15.90 -1.76
C LEU A 154 -8.86 -14.77 -1.41
N LEU A 155 -9.33 -14.05 -2.43
CA LEU A 155 -10.34 -13.00 -2.34
C LEU A 155 -11.39 -13.23 -3.44
N LEU A 156 -12.65 -12.93 -3.15
CA LEU A 156 -13.78 -13.13 -4.05
C LEU A 156 -14.62 -11.86 -4.15
N SER A 157 -15.26 -11.62 -5.29
CA SER A 157 -16.30 -10.59 -5.42
C SER A 157 -17.61 -11.05 -4.76
N GLU A 158 -18.60 -10.16 -4.67
CA GLU A 158 -19.98 -10.50 -4.26
C GLU A 158 -20.60 -11.63 -5.11
N ASP A 159 -20.29 -11.66 -6.40
CA ASP A 159 -20.72 -12.68 -7.36
C ASP A 159 -19.79 -13.93 -7.38
N SER A 160 -18.92 -14.10 -6.38
CA SER A 160 -17.95 -15.21 -6.28
C SER A 160 -16.93 -15.30 -7.42
N TRP A 161 -16.61 -14.21 -8.11
CA TRP A 161 -15.49 -14.16 -9.06
C TRP A 161 -14.16 -14.06 -8.31
N PRO A 162 -13.08 -14.68 -8.82
CA PRO A 162 -11.77 -14.57 -8.20
C PRO A 162 -11.21 -13.16 -8.30
N LEU A 163 -10.70 -12.63 -7.20
CA LEU A 163 -10.04 -11.32 -7.13
C LEU A 163 -8.54 -11.43 -6.79
N LEU A 164 -8.09 -12.55 -6.23
CA LEU A 164 -6.70 -12.77 -5.86
C LEU A 164 -6.32 -14.24 -6.03
N LEU A 165 -5.40 -14.50 -6.95
CA LEU A 165 -4.87 -15.83 -7.25
C LEU A 165 -3.38 -15.91 -6.92
N TYR A 166 -2.90 -17.14 -6.74
CA TYR A 166 -1.49 -17.41 -6.50
C TYR A 166 -1.03 -18.67 -7.23
N SER A 167 0.28 -18.77 -7.47
CA SER A 167 0.94 -19.99 -7.91
C SER A 167 2.22 -20.19 -7.11
N SER A 168 2.47 -21.42 -6.67
CA SER A 168 3.67 -21.78 -5.91
C SER A 168 4.86 -22.13 -6.81
N SER A 169 4.62 -22.37 -8.10
CA SER A 169 5.65 -22.76 -9.08
C SER A 169 5.25 -22.31 -10.50
N PRO A 170 5.77 -21.17 -10.99
CA PRO A 170 6.62 -20.21 -10.27
C PRO A 170 5.88 -19.45 -9.16
N LYS A 171 6.61 -18.75 -8.29
CA LYS A 171 6.02 -17.94 -7.20
C LYS A 171 5.37 -16.68 -7.75
N LEU A 172 4.04 -16.70 -7.84
CA LEU A 172 3.23 -15.65 -8.43
C LEU A 172 2.07 -15.28 -7.52
N VAL A 173 1.74 -13.99 -7.47
CA VAL A 173 0.48 -13.48 -6.90
C VAL A 173 -0.13 -12.52 -7.92
N GLN A 174 -1.38 -12.78 -8.30
CA GLN A 174 -2.12 -11.96 -9.26
C GLN A 174 -3.36 -11.40 -8.58
N PHE A 175 -3.42 -10.07 -8.49
CA PHE A 175 -4.64 -9.37 -8.17
C PHE A 175 -5.43 -9.17 -9.46
N LEU A 176 -6.63 -9.74 -9.52
CA LEU A 176 -7.59 -9.51 -10.60
C LEU A 176 -8.46 -8.29 -10.31
N ILE A 177 -8.27 -7.63 -9.17
CA ILE A 177 -8.90 -6.38 -8.77
C ILE A 177 -7.91 -5.20 -8.90
N SER A 178 -8.43 -4.03 -9.24
CA SER A 178 -7.65 -2.81 -9.45
C SER A 178 -6.89 -2.35 -8.19
N PRO A 179 -5.67 -1.80 -8.34
CA PRO A 179 -4.92 -1.22 -7.21
C PRO A 179 -5.60 0.02 -6.61
N LYS A 180 -6.64 0.56 -7.27
CA LYS A 180 -7.53 1.57 -6.67
C LYS A 180 -8.15 1.10 -5.35
N LEU A 181 -8.21 -0.22 -5.10
CA LEU A 181 -8.62 -0.79 -3.83
C LEU A 181 -7.97 -0.09 -2.62
N TRP A 182 -6.68 0.23 -2.71
CA TRP A 182 -5.95 0.84 -1.60
C TRP A 182 -6.01 2.37 -1.55
N LEU A 183 -6.74 3.02 -2.46
CA LEU A 183 -7.01 4.45 -2.36
C LEU A 183 -8.07 4.74 -1.28
N PRO A 184 -7.98 5.88 -0.56
CA PRO A 184 -8.91 6.23 0.52
C PRO A 184 -10.39 6.25 0.10
N ASP A 185 -10.67 6.64 -1.15
CA ASP A 185 -12.05 6.76 -1.65
C ASP A 185 -12.72 5.40 -1.93
N TYR A 186 -11.98 4.29 -1.93
CA TYR A 186 -12.49 2.97 -2.31
C TYR A 186 -12.52 1.98 -1.13
N PHE A 187 -11.38 1.74 -0.49
CA PHE A 187 -11.30 0.95 0.75
C PHE A 187 -10.20 1.50 1.64
N GLY A 188 -9.04 1.77 1.03
CA GLY A 188 -7.94 2.47 1.68
C GLY A 188 -7.06 1.58 2.53
N HIS A 189 -5.86 2.09 2.80
CA HIS A 189 -4.97 1.53 3.81
C HIS A 189 -5.58 1.61 5.21
N CYS A 190 -5.17 0.70 6.10
CA CYS A 190 -5.65 0.54 7.47
C CYS A 190 -7.12 0.08 7.61
N ALA A 191 -7.83 -0.17 6.50
CA ALA A 191 -9.17 -0.75 6.50
C ALA A 191 -9.18 -2.29 6.63
N GLY A 192 -8.00 -2.92 6.70
CA GLY A 192 -7.86 -4.33 7.07
C GLY A 192 -7.65 -5.28 5.88
N LEU A 193 -7.01 -4.82 4.81
CA LEU A 193 -6.45 -5.67 3.73
C LEU A 193 -4.95 -5.41 3.49
N ASP A 194 -4.31 -4.56 4.30
CA ASP A 194 -2.88 -4.25 4.23
C ASP A 194 -2.01 -5.48 4.46
N ASP A 195 -2.45 -6.38 5.35
CA ASP A 195 -1.79 -7.65 5.61
C ASP A 195 -1.76 -8.53 4.36
N VAL A 196 -2.80 -8.50 3.53
CA VAL A 196 -2.88 -9.29 2.29
C VAL A 196 -1.84 -8.81 1.29
N LEU A 197 -1.74 -7.49 1.05
CA LEU A 197 -0.70 -6.94 0.16
C LEU A 197 0.70 -7.18 0.72
N PHE A 198 0.89 -6.95 2.02
CA PHE A 198 2.18 -7.15 2.69
C PHE A 198 2.63 -8.61 2.54
N ARG A 199 1.76 -9.56 2.89
CA ARG A 199 2.07 -10.99 2.85
C ARG A 199 2.17 -11.52 1.44
N ALA A 200 1.46 -10.96 0.45
CA ALA A 200 1.67 -11.27 -0.96
C ALA A 200 3.12 -10.99 -1.38
N ILE A 201 3.64 -9.80 -1.04
CA ILE A 201 5.03 -9.42 -1.31
C ILE A 201 6.01 -10.33 -0.57
N ILE A 202 5.82 -10.51 0.74
CA ILE A 202 6.71 -11.36 1.56
C ILE A 202 6.69 -12.81 1.08
N TRP A 203 5.55 -13.35 0.67
CA TRP A 203 5.45 -14.73 0.25
C TRP A 203 6.12 -14.98 -1.12
N ALA A 204 5.89 -14.07 -2.07
CA ALA A 204 6.40 -14.17 -3.43
C ALA A 204 7.93 -13.98 -3.47
N ALA A 205 8.46 -12.98 -2.74
CA ALA A 205 9.87 -12.61 -2.83
C ALA A 205 10.84 -13.78 -2.55
N LYS A 206 11.96 -13.81 -3.27
CA LYS A 206 13.11 -14.67 -3.03
C LYS A 206 13.67 -14.43 -1.63
N LYS A 207 14.15 -15.50 -0.99
CA LYS A 207 14.62 -15.45 0.40
C LYS A 207 16.15 -15.51 0.47
N PRO A 208 16.80 -14.79 1.40
CA PRO A 208 16.20 -13.92 2.43
C PRO A 208 15.65 -12.60 1.86
N PHE A 209 14.52 -12.13 2.39
CA PHE A 209 13.92 -10.84 2.05
C PHE A 209 13.75 -10.03 3.34
N VAL A 210 14.37 -8.86 3.40
CA VAL A 210 14.45 -8.05 4.62
C VAL A 210 13.49 -6.88 4.50
N THR A 211 12.70 -6.64 5.54
CA THR A 211 11.79 -5.50 5.64
C THR A 211 11.90 -4.89 7.04
N LYS A 212 11.73 -3.57 7.15
CA LYS A 212 11.70 -2.88 8.45
C LYS A 212 10.24 -2.81 8.92
N THR A 213 9.73 -3.95 9.37
CA THR A 213 8.31 -4.16 9.75
C THR A 213 7.88 -3.46 11.04
N ILE A 214 8.83 -2.87 11.76
CA ILE A 214 8.54 -1.91 12.81
C ILE A 214 8.64 -0.54 12.13
N PRO A 215 7.51 0.08 11.75
CA PRO A 215 7.55 1.46 11.28
C PRO A 215 8.32 2.29 12.31
N PRO A 216 9.05 3.33 11.91
CA PRO A 216 9.61 4.27 12.87
C PRO A 216 8.42 4.93 13.57
N PHE A 217 7.89 4.30 14.61
CA PHE A 217 6.93 4.92 15.50
C PHE A 217 7.59 6.22 15.92
N ILE A 218 6.90 7.32 15.65
CA ILE A 218 7.22 8.62 16.22
C ILE A 218 7.56 8.34 17.67
N THR A 219 8.81 8.56 18.04
CA THR A 219 9.32 8.13 19.35
C THR A 219 8.56 8.80 20.51
N CYS A 220 7.71 9.81 20.22
CA CYS A 220 6.81 10.44 21.16
C CYS A 220 5.63 11.15 20.44
N ARG A 221 4.41 10.58 20.46
CA ARG A 221 3.17 11.29 20.10
C ARG A 221 2.52 11.79 21.39
N ILE A 222 2.21 13.08 21.44
CA ILE A 222 1.43 13.69 22.52
C ILE A 222 0.05 14.02 21.95
N ASP A 223 -0.97 13.34 22.46
CA ASP A 223 -2.37 13.64 22.13
C ASP A 223 -2.99 14.56 23.18
N ASP A 224 -4.11 15.17 22.86
CA ASP A 224 -4.84 16.09 23.75
C ASP A 224 -3.99 17.24 24.31
N ALA A 225 -3.11 17.80 23.48
CA ALA A 225 -2.22 18.87 23.91
C ALA A 225 -2.97 20.22 23.95
N SER A 226 -3.45 20.57 25.13
CA SER A 226 -4.00 21.89 25.42
C SER A 226 -2.91 22.93 25.69
N GLY A 227 -3.12 24.14 25.17
CA GLY A 227 -2.29 25.31 25.46
C GLY A 227 -2.60 25.95 26.82
N SER A 228 -2.04 27.15 27.05
CA SER A 228 -2.18 27.89 28.30
C SER A 228 -3.58 28.48 28.55
N ALA A 229 -4.50 28.45 27.58
CA ALA A 229 -5.89 28.87 27.81
C ALA A 229 -6.69 27.85 28.66
N ASN A 230 -6.29 26.58 28.62
CA ASN A 230 -6.93 25.49 29.34
C ASN A 230 -6.65 25.51 30.86
N ILE A 231 -7.56 24.96 31.66
CA ILE A 231 -7.41 24.84 33.12
C ILE A 231 -6.12 24.12 33.55
N PHE A 232 -5.67 23.14 32.76
CA PHE A 232 -4.44 22.40 33.01
C PHE A 232 -3.20 23.22 32.62
N GLY A 233 -3.29 24.08 31.59
CA GLY A 233 -2.22 24.98 31.16
C GLY A 233 -2.04 26.23 32.05
N LYS A 234 -3.04 26.57 32.87
CA LYS A 234 -3.01 27.72 33.79
C LYS A 234 -2.21 27.48 35.07
N LYS A 235 -2.02 26.22 35.49
CA LYS A 235 -1.23 25.90 36.69
C LYS A 235 0.23 26.25 36.45
N ARG A 236 0.84 26.95 37.41
CA ARG A 236 2.21 27.48 37.28
C ARG A 236 3.24 26.39 36.96
N ASP A 237 3.05 25.20 37.53
CA ASP A 237 3.97 24.08 37.46
C ASP A 237 3.50 22.99 36.49
N SER A 238 2.53 23.34 35.62
CA SER A 238 2.03 22.41 34.61
C SER A 238 3.02 22.24 33.48
N ALA A 239 3.26 20.99 33.10
CA ALA A 239 4.03 20.67 31.91
C ALA A 239 3.37 21.18 30.62
N ASN A 240 2.03 21.34 30.62
CA ASN A 240 1.26 21.84 29.47
C ASN A 240 1.38 23.35 29.30
N ARG A 241 1.72 24.07 30.37
CA ARG A 241 1.89 25.52 30.30
C ARG A 241 3.00 25.83 29.30
N LYS A 242 2.68 26.61 28.26
CA LYS A 242 3.65 26.98 27.22
C LYS A 242 4.36 25.77 26.58
N PHE A 243 3.73 24.60 26.61
CA PHE A 243 4.31 23.34 26.13
C PHE A 243 5.70 23.03 26.73
N ALA A 244 5.92 23.32 28.02
CA ALA A 244 7.20 23.11 28.69
C ALA A 244 7.72 21.66 28.61
N TYR A 245 6.83 20.66 28.47
CA TYR A 245 7.23 19.28 28.24
C TYR A 245 8.08 19.10 26.97
N LEU A 246 7.91 19.95 25.95
CA LEU A 246 8.70 19.89 24.71
C LEU A 246 10.18 20.14 24.98
N ASP A 247 10.52 21.06 25.88
CA ASP A 247 11.92 21.34 26.24
C ASP A 247 12.58 20.12 26.89
N ILE A 248 11.83 19.38 27.71
CA ILE A 248 12.31 18.15 28.35
C ILE A 248 12.52 17.07 27.29
N LEU A 249 11.53 16.85 26.41
CA LEU A 249 11.65 15.85 25.33
C LEU A 249 12.83 16.16 24.41
N ASN A 250 12.98 17.41 23.98
CA ASN A 250 14.08 17.84 23.13
C ASN A 250 15.44 17.70 23.82
N LYS A 251 15.53 17.93 25.14
CA LYS A 251 16.77 17.70 25.92
C LYS A 251 17.27 16.25 25.82
N PHE A 252 16.36 15.29 25.67
CA PHE A 252 16.70 13.87 25.50
C PHE A 252 16.74 13.43 24.02
N GLY A 253 16.67 14.36 23.07
CA GLY A 253 16.76 14.08 21.63
C GLY A 253 15.45 13.61 20.99
N TYR A 254 14.32 13.68 21.70
CA TYR A 254 13.02 13.36 21.11
C TYR A 254 12.48 14.55 20.31
N ILE A 255 11.97 14.27 19.11
CA ILE A 255 11.19 15.19 18.28
C ILE A 255 9.74 14.69 18.32
N PRO A 256 8.90 15.24 19.20
CA PRO A 256 7.53 14.77 19.34
C PRO A 256 6.64 15.30 18.22
N ASN A 257 5.58 14.54 17.94
CA ASN A 257 4.45 15.01 17.15
C ASN A 257 3.27 15.30 18.10
N VAL A 258 2.67 16.48 18.01
CA VAL A 258 1.75 17.02 19.04
C VAL A 258 0.37 17.32 18.43
N GLY A 259 -0.66 16.63 18.94
CA GLY A 259 -2.06 16.86 18.59
C GLY A 259 -2.66 17.99 19.42
N LEU A 260 -2.97 19.14 18.80
CA LEU A 260 -3.41 20.35 19.48
C LEU A 260 -4.94 20.45 19.61
N PHE A 261 -5.42 20.88 20.78
CA PHE A 261 -6.76 21.50 20.93
C PHE A 261 -6.66 22.96 20.50
N ILE A 262 -7.19 23.27 19.32
CA ILE A 262 -6.96 24.56 18.66
C ILE A 262 -7.54 25.72 19.48
N ASP A 263 -8.69 25.54 20.14
CA ASP A 263 -9.32 26.61 20.92
C ASP A 263 -8.61 26.88 22.27
N ASP A 264 -7.70 25.98 22.69
CA ASP A 264 -6.90 26.11 23.90
C ASP A 264 -5.58 26.88 23.68
N ILE A 265 -5.27 27.27 22.44
CA ILE A 265 -4.00 27.90 22.06
C ILE A 265 -4.09 29.42 22.17
N THR A 266 -3.27 30.00 23.05
CA THR A 266 -3.10 31.47 23.11
C THR A 266 -2.14 31.98 22.02
N GLU A 267 -2.10 33.28 21.78
CA GLU A 267 -1.12 33.88 20.86
C GLU A 267 0.34 33.59 21.29
N GLU A 268 0.61 33.58 22.60
CA GLU A 268 1.93 33.24 23.13
C GLU A 268 2.28 31.77 22.88
N ASP A 269 1.32 30.87 23.08
CA ASP A 269 1.46 29.45 22.76
C ASP A 269 1.74 29.25 21.25
N GLY A 270 1.02 29.97 20.39
CA GLY A 270 1.21 29.95 18.94
C GLY A 270 2.63 30.34 18.52
N ASN A 271 3.22 31.35 19.16
CA ASN A 271 4.61 31.75 18.91
C ASN A 271 5.62 30.64 19.30
N ILE A 272 5.36 29.93 20.39
CA ILE A 272 6.19 28.79 20.83
C ILE A 272 6.07 27.63 19.84
N ILE A 273 4.85 27.27 19.46
CA ILE A 273 4.56 26.22 18.49
C ILE A 273 5.32 26.49 17.19
N LYS A 274 5.17 27.71 16.64
CA LYS A 274 5.85 28.12 15.40
C LYS A 274 7.37 28.02 15.52
N ALA A 275 7.93 28.53 16.62
CA ALA A 275 9.37 28.50 16.85
C ALA A 275 9.93 27.07 17.00
N LYS A 276 9.16 26.14 17.58
CA LYS A 276 9.55 24.73 17.71
C LYS A 276 9.47 23.99 16.38
N TYR A 277 8.39 24.22 15.62
CA TYR A 277 8.23 23.66 14.28
C TYR A 277 9.34 24.09 13.33
N ASP A 278 9.63 25.40 13.25
CA ASP A 278 10.66 25.94 12.35
C ASP A 278 12.06 25.41 12.66
N LYS A 279 12.32 25.06 13.92
CA LYS A 279 13.60 24.49 14.36
C LYS A 279 13.68 22.97 14.21
N GLY A 280 12.63 22.31 13.72
CA GLY A 280 12.54 20.85 13.65
C GLY A 280 12.52 20.18 15.02
N LEU A 281 12.06 20.88 16.06
CA LEU A 281 12.05 20.40 17.43
C LEU A 281 10.73 19.75 17.84
N ALA A 282 9.66 19.96 17.08
CA ALA A 282 8.39 19.26 17.23
C ALA A 282 7.58 19.40 15.94
N GLU A 283 6.74 18.41 15.66
CA GLU A 283 5.69 18.49 14.64
C GLU A 283 4.34 18.69 15.31
N PHE A 284 3.39 19.30 14.61
CA PHE A 284 2.08 19.64 15.16
C PHE A 284 0.98 19.27 14.17
N SER A 285 -0.15 18.81 14.70
CA SER A 285 -1.37 18.55 13.92
C SER A 285 -2.58 19.02 14.71
N PRO A 286 -3.65 19.52 14.06
CA PRO A 286 -4.92 19.69 14.75
C PRO A 286 -5.40 18.32 15.27
N HIS A 287 -5.80 18.25 16.54
CA HIS A 287 -6.46 17.09 17.13
C HIS A 287 -7.97 17.33 17.22
N ALA A 288 -8.35 18.44 17.85
CA ALA A 288 -9.73 18.90 17.97
C ALA A 288 -9.76 20.42 18.13
N PHE A 289 -10.97 20.99 18.13
CA PHE A 289 -11.20 22.41 18.41
C PHE A 289 -11.51 22.58 19.89
#